data_AF-A0A438CXY4-F1
#
_entry.id   AF-A0A438CXY4-F1
#
_cell.length_a   1.000
_cell.length_b   1.000
_cell.length_c   1.000
_cell.angle_alpha   90.00
_cell.angle_beta   90.00
_cell.angle_gamma   90.00
#
_symmetry.space_group_name_H-M   'P 1'
#
loop_
_entity.id
_entity.type
_entity.pdbx_description
1 polymer ?
#
loop_
_entity_poly.entity_id
_entity_poly.type
_entity_poly.pdbx_seq_one_letter_code
_entity_poly.pdbx_strand_id
1 'polypeptide(L)' 'MSFELKNADATYQRLMTKIFKPLIARTMEVYIDDIVVKSKTQVAHVQHLEEAFHLMWAYNMKLNPTKCAFGINAGSC' A
#
# COMPACT_ATOMS: atom_id res chain seq x y z
N MET A 1 -13.32 2.94 -11.13
CA MET A 1 -12.96 3.61 -12.40
C MET A 1 -13.05 2.58 -13.50
N SER A 2 -13.49 2.96 -14.70
CA SER A 2 -13.37 2.11 -15.89
C SER A 2 -11.92 2.05 -16.32
N PHE A 3 -11.43 0.85 -16.62
CA PHE A 3 -10.20 0.66 -17.40
C PHE A 3 -10.39 1.40 -18.74
N GLU A 4 -9.33 1.99 -19.31
CA GLU A 4 -9.29 2.81 -20.56
C GLU A 4 -9.39 4.35 -20.42
N LEU A 5 -9.48 4.89 -19.21
CA LEU A 5 -9.31 6.34 -19.02
C LEU A 5 -7.82 6.71 -19.04
N LYS A 6 -7.39 7.57 -19.98
CA LYS A 6 -6.00 8.05 -20.12
C LYS A 6 -5.37 8.59 -18.83
N ASN A 7 -6.18 9.05 -17.87
CA ASN A 7 -5.75 9.62 -16.60
C ASN A 7 -6.17 8.80 -15.37
N ALA A 8 -6.68 7.57 -15.54
CA ALA A 8 -7.09 6.72 -14.42
C ALA A 8 -5.92 6.49 -13.44
N ASP A 9 -4.75 6.15 -13.97
CA ASP A 9 -3.55 5.85 -13.18
C ASP A 9 -3.09 7.07 -12.37
N ALA A 10 -3.02 8.25 -13.01
CA ALA A 10 -2.63 9.49 -12.35
C ALA A 10 -3.64 9.90 -11.27
N THR A 11 -4.93 9.63 -11.48
CA THR A 11 -5.99 9.92 -10.51
C THR A 11 -5.92 8.96 -9.32
N TYR A 12 -5.69 7.67 -9.59
CA TYR A 12 -5.52 6.64 -8.59
C TYR A 12 -4.28 6.89 -7.72
N GLN A 13 -3.14 7.19 -8.36
CA GLN A 13 -1.91 7.53 -7.67
C GLN A 13 -2.08 8.78 -6.80
N ARG A 14 -2.76 9.83 -7.30
CA ARG A 14 -3.07 11.02 -6.48
C ARG A 14 -3.93 10.71 -5.26
N LEU A 15 -4.91 9.81 -5.41
CA LEU A 15 -5.79 9.39 -4.32
C LEU A 15 -5.01 8.58 -3.28
N MET A 16 -4.24 7.59 -3.73
CA MET A 16 -3.31 6.80 -2.93
C MET A 16 -2.35 7.69 -2.14
N THR A 17 -1.68 8.63 -2.82
CA THR A 17 -0.73 9.55 -2.20
C THR A 17 -1.39 10.47 -1.17
N LYS A 18 -2.66 10.83 -1.33
CA LYS A 18 -3.41 11.61 -0.33
C LYS A 18 -3.76 10.79 0.90
N ILE A 19 -4.27 9.57 0.71
CA ILE A 19 -4.71 8.68 1.80
C ILE A 19 -3.52 8.23 2.65
N PHE A 20 -2.46 7.77 1.99
CA PHE A 20 -1.28 7.22 2.64
C PHE A 20 -0.18 8.25 2.86
N LYS A 21 -0.45 9.55 2.65
CA LYS A 21 0.51 10.64 2.89
C LYS A 21 1.30 10.54 4.21
N PRO A 22 0.72 10.16 5.36
CA PRO A 22 1.48 10.04 6.60
C PRO A 22 2.41 8.82 6.65
N LEU A 23 2.15 7.78 5.84
CA LEU A 23 2.91 6.52 5.80
C LEU A 23 3.89 6.46 4.62
N ILE A 24 3.55 7.13 3.53
CA ILE A 24 4.36 7.25 2.31
C ILE A 24 5.68 7.94 2.63
N ALA A 25 6.77 7.39 2.09
CA ALA A 25 8.18 7.79 2.27
C ALA A 25 8.86 7.33 3.58
N ARG A 26 8.11 6.90 4.60
CA ARG A 26 8.72 6.31 5.82
C ARG A 26 8.70 4.80 5.79
N THR A 27 7.54 4.22 5.52
CA THR A 27 7.28 2.78 5.72
C THR A 27 6.44 2.17 4.60
N MET A 28 5.92 2.98 3.68
CA MET A 28 5.09 2.52 2.58
C MET A 28 5.51 3.16 1.25
N GLU A 29 5.56 2.32 0.21
CA GLU A 29 5.68 2.71 -1.18
C GLU A 29 4.41 2.27 -1.91
N VAL A 30 3.87 3.18 -2.73
CA VAL A 30 2.62 2.92 -3.46
C VAL A 30 2.87 3.09 -4.95
N TYR A 31 2.57 2.04 -5.70
CA TYR A 31 2.51 2.00 -7.16
C TYR A 31 1.06 1.96 -7.64
N ILE A 32 0.85 1.95 -8.96
CA ILE A 32 -0.49 1.98 -9.57
C ILE A 32 -1.30 0.74 -9.18
N ASP A 33 -0.68 -0.44 -9.09
CA ASP A 33 -1.39 -1.68 -8.76
C ASP A 33 -0.97 -2.31 -7.43
N ASP A 34 0.20 -1.93 -6.91
CA ASP A 34 0.81 -2.58 -5.74
C ASP A 34 1.10 -1.58 -4.61
N ILE A 35 0.79 -2.00 -3.39
CA ILE A 35 1.17 -1.30 -2.16
C ILE A 35 2.22 -2.15 -1.45
N VAL A 36 3.39 -1.56 -1.22
CA VAL A 36 4.52 -2.22 -0.58
C VAL A 36 4.78 -1.56 0.76
N VAL A 37 4.65 -2.34 1.84
CA VAL A 37 5.00 -1.89 3.20
C VAL A 37 6.39 -2.42 3.54
N LYS A 38 7.33 -1.54 3.86
CA LYS A 38 8.72 -1.86 4.21
C LYS A 38 8.99 -1.47 5.63
N SER A 39 9.76 -2.28 6.35
CA SER A 39 10.08 -2.03 7.76
C SER A 39 11.41 -2.68 8.13
N LYS A 40 12.12 -2.09 9.09
CA LYS A 40 13.45 -2.57 9.53
C LYS A 40 13.37 -3.80 10.45
N THR A 41 12.30 -3.92 11.22
CA THR A 41 12.08 -5.04 12.16
C THR A 41 10.70 -5.62 11.95
N GLN A 42 10.54 -6.90 12.27
CA GLN A 42 9.24 -7.60 12.14
C GLN A 42 8.17 -6.99 13.06
N VAL A 43 8.56 -6.60 14.28
CA VAL A 43 7.65 -5.96 15.24
C VAL A 43 7.11 -4.64 14.70
N ALA A 44 7.99 -3.78 14.18
CA ALA A 44 7.57 -2.53 13.54
C ALA A 44 6.76 -2.80 12.26
N HIS A 45 7.06 -3.88 11.54
CA HIS A 45 6.31 -4.26 10.34
C HIS A 45 4.84 -4.56 10.63
N VAL A 46 4.56 -5.28 11.73
CA VAL A 46 3.18 -5.57 12.16
C VAL A 46 2.44 -4.27 12.48
N GLN A 47 3.08 -3.33 13.19
CA GLN A 47 2.47 -2.04 13.52
C GLN A 47 2.17 -1.21 12.26
N HIS A 48 3.10 -1.14 11.31
CA HIS A 48 2.87 -0.41 10.06
C HIS A 48 1.80 -1.07 9.18
N LEU A 49 1.69 -2.40 9.19
CA LEU A 49 0.62 -3.12 8.51
C LEU A 49 -0.74 -2.80 9.16
N GLU A 50 -0.82 -2.78 10.49
CA GLU A 50 -2.05 -2.42 11.20
C GLU A 50 -2.52 -1.01 10.85
N GLU A 51 -1.63 -0.02 10.86
CA GLU A 51 -1.93 1.35 10.44
C GLU A 51 -2.40 1.42 8.98
N ALA A 52 -1.74 0.69 8.08
CA ALA A 52 -2.11 0.60 6.67
C ALA A 52 -3.51 0.01 6.48
N PHE A 53 -3.82 -1.10 7.15
CA PHE A 53 -5.13 -1.75 7.11
C PHE A 53 -6.23 -0.85 7.69
N HIS A 54 -5.93 -0.11 8.76
CA HIS A 54 -6.88 0.82 9.36
C HIS A 54 -7.27 1.93 8.37
N LEU A 55 -6.29 2.51 7.67
CA LEU A 55 -6.55 3.50 6.61
C LEU A 55 -7.34 2.86 5.46
N MET A 56 -6.95 1.69 4.98
CA MET A 56 -7.69 1.00 3.92
C MET A 56 -9.15 0.75 4.31
N TRP A 57 -9.40 0.34 5.54
CA TRP A 57 -10.74 0.11 6.05
C TRP A 57 -11.55 1.40 6.16
N ALA A 58 -10.95 2.49 6.66
CA ALA A 58 -11.59 3.80 6.76
C ALA A 58 -12.01 4.36 5.39
N TYR A 59 -11.23 4.11 4.34
CA TYR A 59 -11.53 4.50 2.97
C TYR A 59 -12.27 3.42 2.16
N ASN A 60 -12.73 2.34 2.82
CA ASN A 60 -13.48 1.24 2.23
C ASN A 60 -12.78 0.58 1.02
N MET A 61 -11.44 0.55 1.03
CA MET A 61 -10.62 -0.14 0.04
C MET A 61 -10.64 -1.64 0.30
N LYS A 62 -10.77 -2.41 -0.77
CA LYS A 62 -10.71 -3.87 -0.72
C LYS A 62 -9.41 -4.37 -1.31
N LEU A 63 -8.67 -5.14 -0.52
CA LEU A 63 -7.53 -5.91 -1.00
C LEU A 63 -8.01 -7.21 -1.62
N ASN A 64 -7.24 -7.72 -2.58
CA ASN A 64 -7.44 -9.05 -3.11
C ASN A 64 -6.50 -10.03 -2.39
N PRO A 65 -7.00 -10.90 -1.49
CA PRO A 65 -6.15 -11.77 -0.68
C PRO A 65 -5.28 -12.71 -1.52
N THR A 66 -5.72 -13.09 -2.72
CA THR A 66 -4.97 -14.00 -3.60
C THR A 66 -3.76 -13.34 -4.26
N LYS A 67 -3.72 -12.01 -4.28
CA LYS A 67 -2.60 -11.22 -4.80
C LYS A 67 -1.73 -10.60 -3.70
N CYS A 68 -2.14 -10.71 -2.43
CA CYS A 68 -1.38 -10.18 -1.32
C CYS A 68 -0.29 -11.16 -0.88
N ALA A 69 0.95 -10.69 -0.77
CA ALA A 69 2.05 -11.44 -0.22
C ALA A 69 2.58 -10.74 1.04
N PHE A 70 2.81 -11.52 2.10
CA PHE A 70 3.24 -11.01 3.41
C PHE A 70 4.49 -11.74 3.89
N GLY A 71 5.33 -11.05 4.68
CA GLY A 71 6.49 -11.67 5.33
C GLY A 71 7.64 -12.00 4.38
N ILE A 72 7.67 -11.41 3.18
CA ILE A 72 8.79 -11.58 2.25
C ILE A 72 10.01 -10.84 2.80
N ASN A 73 11.11 -11.57 3.03
CA ASN A 73 12.39 -10.98 3.38
C ASN A 73 13.14 -10.62 2.08
N ALA A 74 13.22 -9.33 1.74
CA ALA A 74 13.85 -8.86 0.50
C ALA A 74 15.40 -8.85 0.55
N GLY A 75 16.01 -9.66 1.42
CA GLY A 75 17.44 -9.59 1.75
C GLY A 75 18.20 -10.91 1.62
N SER A 76 17.78 -11.84 0.76
CA SER A 76 18.50 -13.10 0.53
C SER A 76 18.97 -13.21 -0.92
N CYS A 77 20.05 -12.49 -1.23
CA CYS A 77 21.01 -12.82 -2.27
C CYS A 77 22.40 -12.84 -1.64
#